data_AF-A0AAD7XCY3-F1
#
_entry.id   AF-A0AAD7XCY3-F1
#
_cell.length_a   1.000
_cell.length_b   1.000
_cell.length_c   1.000
_cell.angle_alpha   90.00
_cell.angle_beta   90.00
_cell.angle_gamma   90.00
#
_symmetry.space_group_name_H-M   'P 1'
#
loop_
_entity.id
_entity.type
_entity.pdbx_description
1 polymer ?
#
loop_
_entity_poly.entity_id
_entity_poly.type
_entity_poly.pdbx_seq_one_letter_code
_entity_poly.pdbx_strand_id
1 'polypeptide(L)'
;MRVASFLLTAVALVASVHGAIVPSKRATVCNGHAELCNRSYGNVTFLGAHDSFAFSDDPLALARDQEVDIPSQLGLGVRLLQAQAHVNDGVLHFCHTSCLLFDGGTVEDYLNKVHDFLTANPNEVLTLLFTNPEGASLPDLWDPPFQASGIADLAYVPPSIPVKQSDWPTLGELIDSGKRVIVFLDAGADTDRSVPYILPEFEMVWETPFSVTDPTFPCSVDRISGPLGTTDHMYMINHSLNKNVFDSGIIVSDPLDAPTTNSVSSIVANAAGCEQFAAGRAPNFVLLDFVNIGHGLDAVNQLNGLA
;
A
#
# COMPACT_ATOMS: atom_id res chain seq x y z
N MET A 1 54.60 -56.29 43.02
CA MET A 1 54.32 -55.13 42.12
C MET A 1 53.09 -55.52 41.29
N ARG A 2 51.87 -55.07 41.66
CA ARG A 2 51.12 -53.93 41.07
C ARG A 2 51.24 -53.93 39.53
N VAL A 3 50.16 -53.98 38.76
CA VAL A 3 49.17 -52.90 38.60
C VAL A 3 47.78 -53.47 38.23
N ALA A 4 46.71 -52.93 38.86
CA ALA A 4 45.32 -53.13 38.44
C ALA A 4 44.88 -51.93 37.59
N SER A 5 44.40 -52.18 36.36
CA SER A 5 43.84 -51.16 35.48
C SER A 5 42.37 -50.91 35.82
N PHE A 6 42.04 -49.68 36.16
CA PHE A 6 40.66 -49.20 36.23
C PHE A 6 40.31 -48.50 34.91
N LEU A 7 39.32 -49.03 34.18
CA LEU A 7 38.67 -48.30 33.10
C LEU A 7 37.60 -47.39 33.69
N LEU A 8 37.74 -46.07 33.50
CA LEU A 8 36.67 -45.09 33.71
C LEU A 8 35.87 -44.96 32.40
N THR A 9 34.60 -45.35 32.43
CA THR A 9 33.62 -45.01 31.40
C THR A 9 33.02 -43.63 31.70
N ALA A 10 33.33 -42.64 30.86
CA ALA A 10 32.70 -41.33 30.93
C ALA A 10 31.33 -41.37 30.23
N VAL A 11 30.26 -41.15 30.99
CA VAL A 11 28.91 -40.96 30.45
C VAL A 11 28.73 -39.48 30.14
N ALA A 12 28.64 -39.12 28.86
CA ALA A 12 28.31 -37.77 28.43
C ALA A 12 26.79 -37.57 28.51
N LEU A 13 26.34 -36.72 29.44
CA LEU A 13 24.96 -36.22 29.44
C LEU A 13 24.82 -35.15 28.35
N VAL A 14 24.04 -35.45 27.31
CA VAL A 14 23.58 -34.44 26.35
C VAL A 14 22.37 -33.76 26.96
N ALA A 15 22.53 -32.50 27.39
CA ALA A 15 21.41 -31.68 27.86
C ALA A 15 20.65 -31.14 26.64
N SER A 16 19.42 -31.61 26.43
CA SER A 16 18.52 -31.10 25.40
C SER A 16 18.01 -29.71 25.80
N VAL A 17 18.63 -28.66 25.24
CA VAL A 17 18.16 -27.28 25.41
C VAL A 17 16.87 -27.14 24.60
N HIS A 18 15.73 -27.27 25.27
CA HIS A 18 14.45 -26.88 24.69
C HIS A 18 14.45 -25.35 24.62
N GLY A 19 14.63 -24.80 23.42
CA GLY A 19 14.48 -23.36 23.19
C GLY A 19 13.11 -22.92 23.72
N ALA A 20 13.10 -21.99 24.66
CA ALA A 20 11.87 -21.39 25.13
C ALA A 20 11.20 -20.70 23.94
N ILE A 21 10.05 -21.21 23.52
CA ILE A 21 9.19 -20.52 22.56
C ILE A 21 8.69 -19.27 23.30
N VAL A 22 9.31 -18.13 23.02
CA VAL A 22 8.81 -16.83 23.47
C VAL A 22 7.47 -16.65 22.76
N PRO A 23 6.35 -16.50 23.49
CA PRO A 23 5.08 -16.22 22.84
C PRO A 23 5.22 -14.92 22.06
N SER A 24 5.06 -14.96 20.74
CA SER A 24 4.92 -13.73 19.95
C SER A 24 3.69 -13.00 20.47
N LYS A 25 3.79 -11.68 20.68
CA LYS A 25 2.63 -10.86 21.03
C LYS A 25 1.74 -10.83 19.80
N ARG A 26 0.66 -11.61 19.82
CA ARG A 26 -0.34 -11.60 18.76
C ARG A 26 -1.09 -10.27 18.78
N ALA A 27 -1.09 -9.56 17.66
CA ALA A 27 -1.94 -8.39 17.49
C ALA A 27 -3.42 -8.77 17.72
N THR A 28 -4.11 -8.01 18.58
CA THR A 28 -5.53 -8.21 18.90
C THR A 28 -6.45 -7.24 18.17
N VAL A 29 -5.89 -6.19 17.59
CA VAL A 29 -6.56 -5.18 16.76
C VAL A 29 -5.59 -4.87 15.63
N CYS A 30 -6.06 -4.87 14.39
CA CYS A 30 -5.26 -4.67 13.19
C CYS A 30 -5.98 -3.65 12.32
N ASN A 31 -5.31 -2.54 12.00
CA ASN A 31 -5.92 -1.40 11.31
C ASN A 31 -7.25 -0.95 11.96
N GLY A 32 -7.28 -0.88 13.30
CA GLY A 32 -8.44 -0.46 14.07
C GLY A 32 -9.50 -1.53 14.37
N HIS A 33 -9.44 -2.72 13.75
CA HIS A 33 -10.46 -3.76 13.90
C HIS A 33 -9.87 -5.13 14.28
N ALA A 34 -10.51 -5.84 15.21
CA ALA A 34 -10.05 -7.17 15.65
C ALA A 34 -10.32 -8.24 14.58
N GLU A 35 -11.41 -8.08 13.84
CA GLU A 35 -11.86 -8.93 12.75
C GLU A 35 -10.85 -9.03 11.60
N LEU A 36 -10.03 -7.98 11.42
CA LEU A 36 -9.03 -7.91 10.37
C LEU A 36 -7.75 -8.68 10.70
N CYS A 37 -7.45 -8.97 11.98
CA CYS A 37 -6.19 -9.62 12.34
C CYS A 37 -6.02 -11.03 11.78
N ASN A 38 -7.12 -11.77 11.60
CA ASN A 38 -7.09 -13.12 11.01
C ASN A 38 -7.41 -13.11 9.51
N ARG A 39 -7.57 -11.93 8.90
CA ARG A 39 -7.89 -11.80 7.48
C ARG A 39 -6.60 -11.66 6.69
N SER A 40 -6.47 -12.42 5.60
CA SER A 40 -5.38 -12.27 4.63
C SER A 40 -5.35 -10.83 4.12
N TYR A 41 -4.16 -10.23 4.01
CA TYR A 41 -3.98 -8.90 3.42
C TYR A 41 -4.62 -8.80 2.02
N GLY A 42 -4.50 -9.87 1.23
CA GLY A 42 -5.14 -9.94 -0.09
C GLY A 42 -6.66 -9.97 -0.02
N ASN A 43 -7.29 -10.17 1.13
CA ASN A 43 -8.74 -10.18 1.31
C ASN A 43 -9.25 -9.00 2.17
N VAL A 44 -8.49 -7.91 2.26
CA VAL A 44 -8.90 -6.67 2.94
C VAL A 44 -9.05 -5.56 1.90
N THR A 45 -10.11 -4.76 2.02
CA THR A 45 -10.25 -3.48 1.33
C THR A 45 -9.61 -2.37 2.16
N PHE A 46 -8.75 -1.55 1.56
CA PHE A 46 -8.10 -0.41 2.21
C PHE A 46 -8.55 0.91 1.57
N LEU A 47 -8.72 1.93 2.40
CA LEU A 47 -8.89 3.30 1.94
C LEU A 47 -7.53 3.81 1.43
N GLY A 48 -7.51 4.30 0.19
CA GLY A 48 -6.33 4.81 -0.48
C GLY A 48 -6.41 6.31 -0.77
N ALA A 49 -5.30 7.01 -0.65
CA ALA A 49 -5.15 8.40 -1.08
C ALA A 49 -4.37 8.47 -2.41
N HIS A 50 -5.02 8.96 -3.46
CA HIS A 50 -4.42 9.28 -4.75
C HIS A 50 -3.49 10.49 -4.62
N ASP A 51 -2.31 10.42 -5.23
CA ASP A 51 -1.26 11.44 -5.20
C ASP A 51 -1.17 12.13 -3.83
N SER A 52 -1.07 11.29 -2.80
CA SER A 52 -1.18 11.67 -1.38
C SER A 52 -0.26 12.81 -0.95
N PHE A 53 0.86 13.03 -1.65
CA PHE A 53 1.80 14.11 -1.43
C PHE A 53 1.29 15.48 -1.92
N ALA A 54 0.38 15.50 -2.89
CA ALA A 54 -0.15 16.70 -3.55
C ALA A 54 -1.26 17.34 -2.71
N PHE A 55 -0.95 17.68 -1.47
CA PHE A 55 -1.91 18.32 -0.56
C PHE A 55 -1.76 19.85 -0.56
N SER A 56 -2.89 20.57 -0.52
CA SER A 56 -2.91 22.01 -0.33
C SER A 56 -4.23 22.46 0.29
N ASP A 57 -4.19 23.37 1.26
CA ASP A 57 -5.39 24.01 1.81
C ASP A 57 -5.92 25.15 0.91
N ASP A 58 -5.13 25.61 -0.07
CA ASP A 58 -5.54 26.62 -1.05
C ASP A 58 -6.47 26.00 -2.11
N PRO A 59 -7.75 26.39 -2.18
CA PRO A 59 -8.68 25.90 -3.19
C PRO A 59 -8.33 26.31 -4.62
N LEU A 60 -7.39 27.25 -4.81
CA LEU A 60 -6.90 27.66 -6.11
C LEU A 60 -5.70 26.84 -6.60
N ALA A 61 -5.13 25.97 -5.76
CA ALA A 61 -4.06 25.06 -6.16
C ALA A 61 -4.64 23.92 -7.00
N LEU A 62 -4.68 24.09 -8.33
CA LEU A 62 -5.35 23.16 -9.25
C LEU A 62 -4.67 21.79 -9.41
N ALA A 63 -3.42 21.66 -8.97
CA ALA A 63 -2.65 20.41 -9.01
C ALA A 63 -2.66 19.67 -7.66
N ARG A 64 -3.64 19.99 -6.79
CA ARG A 64 -3.82 19.31 -5.50
C ARG A 64 -4.81 18.15 -5.66
N ASP A 65 -4.50 17.04 -5.00
CA ASP A 65 -5.38 15.88 -4.89
C ASP A 65 -5.92 15.71 -3.48
N GLN A 66 -5.30 16.37 -2.50
CA GLN A 66 -5.68 16.28 -1.09
C GLN A 66 -5.78 17.67 -0.44
N GLU A 67 -6.58 17.81 0.62
CA GLU A 67 -6.64 19.03 1.46
C GLU A 67 -5.86 18.88 2.77
N VAL A 68 -5.40 17.67 3.06
CA VAL A 68 -4.78 17.32 4.35
C VAL A 68 -3.46 16.61 4.12
N ASP A 69 -2.51 16.83 5.02
CA ASP A 69 -1.17 16.25 4.94
C ASP A 69 -1.15 14.74 5.23
N ILE A 70 -0.01 14.08 4.96
CA ILE A 70 0.15 12.64 5.14
C ILE A 70 -0.22 12.14 6.55
N PRO A 71 0.26 12.76 7.66
CA PRO A 71 -0.19 12.35 8.99
C PRO A 71 -1.70 12.42 9.19
N SER A 72 -2.35 13.45 8.65
CA SER A 72 -3.81 13.61 8.73
C SER A 72 -4.54 12.56 7.90
N GLN A 73 -4.08 12.26 6.68
CA GLN A 73 -4.61 11.18 5.84
C GLN A 73 -4.55 9.83 6.58
N LEU A 74 -3.40 9.50 7.15
CA LEU A 74 -3.21 8.29 7.96
C LEU A 74 -4.12 8.28 9.20
N GLY A 75 -4.33 9.44 9.84
CA GLY A 75 -5.25 9.62 10.96
C GLY A 75 -6.73 9.40 10.59
N LEU A 76 -7.10 9.62 9.33
CA LEU A 76 -8.45 9.36 8.78
C LEU A 76 -8.68 7.88 8.43
N GLY A 77 -7.70 7.01 8.64
CA GLY A 77 -7.81 5.58 8.35
C GLY A 77 -7.31 5.19 6.95
N VAL A 78 -6.66 6.10 6.21
CA VAL A 78 -5.98 5.76 4.95
C VAL A 78 -4.88 4.74 5.24
N ARG A 79 -4.88 3.63 4.49
CA ARG A 79 -3.91 2.54 4.60
C ARG A 79 -3.31 2.08 3.26
N LEU A 80 -3.64 2.78 2.19
CA LEU A 80 -2.83 2.84 0.98
C LEU A 80 -2.47 4.30 0.70
N LEU A 81 -1.19 4.57 0.48
CA LEU A 81 -0.75 5.87 -0.03
C LEU A 81 -0.16 5.67 -1.42
N GLN A 82 -0.73 6.37 -2.41
CA GLN A 82 -0.17 6.42 -3.74
C GLN A 82 0.54 7.76 -3.98
N ALA A 83 1.65 7.71 -4.72
CA ALA A 83 2.40 8.90 -5.11
C ALA A 83 3.15 8.69 -6.44
N GLN A 84 3.42 9.78 -7.15
CA GLN A 84 4.15 9.78 -8.41
C GLN A 84 5.57 10.32 -8.26
N ALA A 85 6.57 9.50 -8.56
CA ALA A 85 7.96 9.89 -8.39
C ALA A 85 8.58 10.46 -9.67
N HIS A 86 9.45 11.45 -9.48
CA HIS A 86 10.23 12.09 -10.52
C HIS A 86 11.66 12.34 -10.04
N VAL A 87 12.63 12.26 -10.95
CA VAL A 87 14.01 12.64 -10.64
C VAL A 87 14.15 14.15 -10.81
N ASN A 88 14.36 14.86 -9.71
CA ASN A 88 14.60 16.30 -9.66
C ASN A 88 16.02 16.56 -9.17
N ASP A 89 16.86 17.18 -10.00
CA ASP A 89 18.28 17.45 -9.70
C ASP A 89 19.06 16.23 -9.16
N GLY A 90 18.72 15.03 -9.65
CA GLY A 90 19.37 13.77 -9.29
C GLY A 90 18.83 13.11 -8.01
N VAL A 91 17.77 13.64 -7.42
CA VAL A 91 17.10 13.11 -6.22
C VAL A 91 15.66 12.74 -6.56
N LEU A 92 15.12 11.68 -5.94
CA LEU A 92 13.70 11.36 -6.09
C LEU A 92 12.83 12.30 -5.27
N HIS A 93 11.87 12.91 -5.95
CA HIS A 93 10.80 13.72 -5.39
C HIS A 93 9.45 13.09 -5.75
N PHE A 94 8.42 13.37 -4.95
CA PHE A 94 7.05 13.13 -5.37
C PHE A 94 6.47 14.41 -5.99
N CYS A 95 6.07 14.31 -7.25
CA CYS A 95 5.64 15.45 -8.05
C CYS A 95 4.41 15.10 -8.88
N HIS A 96 3.51 16.06 -9.09
CA HIS A 96 2.30 15.84 -9.91
C HIS A 96 2.64 16.19 -11.35
N THR A 97 2.73 15.20 -12.23
CA THR A 97 3.15 15.27 -13.64
C THR A 97 4.61 15.70 -13.85
N SER A 98 5.07 16.71 -13.10
CA SER A 98 6.45 17.21 -13.05
C SER A 98 6.64 18.08 -11.81
N CYS A 99 7.87 18.18 -11.31
CA CYS A 99 8.17 18.99 -10.11
C CYS A 99 8.01 20.51 -10.34
N LEU A 100 7.89 20.95 -11.60
CA LEU A 100 7.52 22.34 -11.90
C LEU A 100 6.03 22.62 -11.61
N LEU A 101 5.16 21.63 -11.82
CA LEU A 101 3.71 21.79 -11.66
C LEU A 101 3.32 21.69 -10.18
N PHE A 102 3.82 20.67 -9.49
CA PHE A 102 3.69 20.52 -8.05
C PHE A 102 4.84 19.64 -7.55
N ASP A 103 5.56 20.09 -6.52
CA ASP A 103 6.62 19.33 -5.85
C ASP A 103 6.25 19.17 -4.37
N GLY A 104 5.94 17.93 -3.97
CA GLY A 104 5.61 17.57 -2.58
C GLY A 104 6.84 17.34 -1.70
N GLY A 105 8.04 17.49 -2.26
CA GLY A 105 9.31 17.26 -1.60
C GLY A 105 9.92 15.89 -1.90
N THR A 106 11.00 15.59 -1.19
CA THR A 106 11.77 14.36 -1.40
C THR A 106 10.97 13.12 -0.99
N VAL A 107 11.26 11.99 -1.65
CA VAL A 107 10.71 10.68 -1.24
C VAL A 107 11.15 10.34 0.19
N GLU A 108 12.36 10.72 0.60
CA GLU A 108 12.84 10.50 1.98
C GLU A 108 11.99 11.23 3.03
N ASP A 109 11.71 12.53 2.84
CA ASP A 109 10.88 13.30 3.77
C ASP A 109 9.46 12.76 3.86
N TYR A 110 8.91 12.30 2.73
CA TYR A 110 7.63 11.62 2.69
C TYR A 110 7.65 10.34 3.52
N LEU A 111 8.64 9.47 3.31
CA LEU A 111 8.78 8.20 4.02
C LEU A 111 9.05 8.39 5.51
N ASN A 112 9.76 9.44 5.91
CA ASN A 112 9.95 9.80 7.31
C ASN A 112 8.62 10.05 8.04
N LYS A 113 7.69 10.79 7.42
CA LYS A 113 6.34 11.02 7.98
C LYS A 113 5.58 9.71 8.15
N VAL A 114 5.71 8.81 7.18
CA VAL A 114 5.10 7.47 7.23
C VAL A 114 5.73 6.63 8.34
N HIS A 115 7.05 6.64 8.47
CA HIS A 115 7.78 5.90 9.50
C HIS A 115 7.39 6.39 10.91
N ASP A 116 7.26 7.69 11.11
CA ASP A 116 6.83 8.28 12.37
C ASP A 116 5.42 7.81 12.76
N PHE A 117 4.48 7.82 11.80
CA PHE A 117 3.14 7.28 12.02
C PHE A 117 3.18 5.80 12.39
N LEU A 118 3.92 4.99 11.64
CA LEU A 118 4.03 3.56 11.90
C LEU A 118 4.69 3.29 13.26
N THR A 119 5.68 4.07 13.67
CA THR A 119 6.32 3.96 14.98
C THR A 119 5.34 4.24 16.11
N ALA A 120 4.49 5.26 15.96
CA ALA A 120 3.44 5.59 16.92
C ALA A 120 2.28 4.57 16.94
N ASN A 121 2.06 3.87 15.82
CA ASN A 121 0.93 2.95 15.62
C ASN A 121 1.43 1.55 15.21
N PRO A 122 1.85 0.70 16.16
CA PRO A 122 2.50 -0.59 15.87
C PRO A 122 1.56 -1.66 15.27
N ASN A 123 0.25 -1.46 15.36
CA ASN A 123 -0.78 -2.39 14.90
C ASN A 123 -1.33 -2.04 13.50
N GLU A 124 -0.59 -1.25 12.74
CA GLU A 124 -0.98 -0.79 11.41
C GLU A 124 -0.17 -1.50 10.34
N VAL A 125 -0.88 -2.06 9.36
CA VAL A 125 -0.36 -2.53 8.08
C VAL A 125 -0.67 -1.47 7.02
N LEU A 126 0.35 -1.02 6.31
CA LEU A 126 0.28 0.05 5.32
C LEU A 126 0.75 -0.43 3.95
N THR A 127 0.12 0.08 2.90
CA THR A 127 0.54 -0.11 1.51
C THR A 127 1.10 1.20 0.96
N LEU A 128 2.27 1.12 0.34
CA LEU A 128 2.85 2.19 -0.47
C LEU A 128 2.79 1.74 -1.92
N LEU A 129 2.24 2.56 -2.81
CA LEU A 129 2.15 2.26 -4.23
C LEU A 129 2.67 3.47 -5.00
N PHE A 130 3.80 3.33 -5.68
CA PHE A 130 4.44 4.47 -6.33
C PHE A 130 4.56 4.29 -7.83
N THR A 131 4.51 5.39 -8.57
CA THR A 131 4.79 5.37 -10.01
C THR A 131 6.24 5.74 -10.28
N ASN A 132 6.82 5.11 -11.31
CA ASN A 132 8.21 5.27 -11.75
C ASN A 132 8.28 5.61 -13.24
N PRO A 133 7.67 6.73 -13.68
CA PRO A 133 7.51 7.07 -15.09
C PRO A 133 8.82 7.23 -15.87
N GLU A 134 9.91 7.55 -15.16
CA GLU A 134 11.24 7.79 -15.73
C GLU A 134 12.15 6.55 -15.64
N GLY A 135 11.68 5.45 -15.06
CA GLY A 135 12.50 4.24 -14.86
C GLY A 135 13.70 4.48 -13.95
N ALA A 136 13.51 5.25 -12.87
CA ALA A 136 14.55 5.50 -11.88
C ALA A 136 15.07 4.18 -11.30
N SER A 137 16.40 4.12 -11.12
CA SER A 137 17.12 2.93 -10.64
C SER A 137 16.62 2.49 -9.27
N LEU A 138 16.26 1.22 -9.12
CA LEU A 138 15.86 0.66 -7.83
C LEU A 138 16.99 0.76 -6.79
N PRO A 139 18.20 0.24 -7.03
CA PRO A 139 19.26 0.26 -6.02
C PRO A 139 19.88 1.65 -5.81
N ASP A 140 19.90 2.51 -6.83
CA ASP A 140 20.62 3.79 -6.74
C ASP A 140 19.72 4.97 -6.33
N LEU A 141 18.41 4.90 -6.59
CA LEU A 141 17.48 6.01 -6.35
C LEU A 141 16.34 5.63 -5.40
N TRP A 142 15.76 4.42 -5.52
CA TRP A 142 14.64 4.01 -4.66
C TRP A 142 15.07 3.42 -3.31
N ASP A 143 16.05 2.52 -3.26
CA ASP A 143 16.50 1.90 -2.01
C ASP A 143 17.01 2.93 -0.98
N PRO A 144 17.85 3.92 -1.35
CA PRO A 144 18.42 4.86 -0.37
C PRO A 144 17.41 5.60 0.52
N PRO A 145 16.32 6.25 0.02
CA PRO A 145 15.35 6.91 0.88
C PRO A 145 14.54 5.92 1.75
N PHE A 146 14.32 4.69 1.29
CA PHE A 146 13.68 3.64 2.10
C PHE A 146 14.57 3.17 3.25
N GLN A 147 15.87 3.03 3.01
CA GLN A 147 16.86 2.69 4.04
C GLN A 147 17.02 3.85 5.04
N ALA A 148 17.15 5.08 4.56
CA ALA A 148 17.35 6.27 5.38
C ALA A 148 16.17 6.55 6.33
N SER A 149 14.94 6.37 5.84
CA SER A 149 13.72 6.54 6.64
C SER A 149 13.40 5.39 7.58
N GLY A 150 14.06 4.23 7.44
CA GLY A 150 13.75 3.02 8.21
C GLY A 150 12.52 2.24 7.71
N ILE A 151 11.86 2.67 6.63
CA ILE A 151 10.73 1.93 6.04
C ILE A 151 11.18 0.58 5.49
N ALA A 152 12.41 0.47 4.97
CA ALA A 152 12.96 -0.81 4.49
C ALA A 152 12.91 -1.92 5.56
N ASP A 153 13.14 -1.56 6.83
CA ASP A 153 13.08 -2.52 7.95
C ASP A 153 11.66 -3.02 8.24
N LEU A 154 10.64 -2.25 7.88
CA LEU A 154 9.23 -2.61 8.02
C LEU A 154 8.65 -3.27 6.77
N ALA A 155 9.37 -3.22 5.64
CA ALA A 155 8.86 -3.71 4.36
C ALA A 155 8.85 -5.25 4.28
N TYR A 156 7.73 -5.80 3.85
CA TYR A 156 7.54 -7.23 3.67
C TYR A 156 8.12 -7.72 2.35
N VAL A 157 8.92 -8.78 2.42
CA VAL A 157 9.44 -9.49 1.26
C VAL A 157 8.71 -10.83 1.16
N PRO A 158 7.88 -11.07 0.13
CA PRO A 158 7.25 -12.35 -0.07
C PRO A 158 8.28 -13.44 -0.42
N PRO A 159 8.03 -14.70 -0.04
CA PRO A 159 8.96 -15.81 -0.34
C PRO A 159 9.04 -16.14 -1.84
N SER A 160 8.04 -15.76 -2.61
CA SER A 160 7.98 -15.92 -4.06
C SER A 160 7.03 -14.90 -4.67
N ILE A 161 7.27 -14.52 -5.93
CA ILE A 161 6.45 -13.59 -6.69
C ILE A 161 6.13 -14.16 -8.08
N PRO A 162 4.99 -13.76 -8.70
CA PRO A 162 3.93 -12.94 -8.12
C PRO A 162 3.17 -13.65 -6.99
N VAL A 163 2.61 -12.89 -6.05
CA VAL A 163 1.78 -13.42 -4.96
C VAL A 163 0.32 -13.36 -5.37
N LYS A 164 -0.35 -14.52 -5.38
CA LYS A 164 -1.80 -14.53 -5.60
C LYS A 164 -2.52 -13.84 -4.46
N GLN A 165 -3.67 -13.25 -4.76
CA GLN A 165 -4.54 -12.65 -3.77
C GLN A 165 -4.84 -13.59 -2.58
N SER A 166 -4.99 -14.89 -2.82
CA SER A 166 -5.26 -15.89 -1.77
C SER A 166 -4.05 -16.23 -0.88
N ASP A 167 -2.84 -15.90 -1.32
CA ASP A 167 -1.60 -16.42 -0.76
C ASP A 167 -0.88 -15.39 0.13
N TRP A 168 -1.46 -14.19 0.28
CA TRP A 168 -0.94 -13.18 1.18
C TRP A 168 -1.12 -13.58 2.66
N PRO A 169 -0.15 -13.29 3.53
CA PRO A 169 -0.29 -13.48 4.98
C PRO A 169 -1.44 -12.64 5.55
N THR A 170 -1.88 -13.00 6.74
CA THR A 170 -2.86 -12.22 7.49
C THR A 170 -2.26 -10.90 8.01
N LEU A 171 -3.11 -9.91 8.30
CA LEU A 171 -2.63 -8.66 8.91
C LEU A 171 -1.95 -8.91 10.25
N GLY A 172 -2.46 -9.85 11.05
CA GLY A 172 -1.85 -10.24 12.31
C GLY A 172 -0.45 -10.82 12.13
N GLU A 173 -0.23 -11.67 11.12
CA GLU A 173 1.10 -12.22 10.82
C GLU A 173 2.09 -11.14 10.34
N LEU A 174 1.63 -10.18 9.53
CA LEU A 174 2.44 -9.04 9.10
C LEU A 174 2.86 -8.19 10.31
N ILE A 175 1.94 -7.87 11.21
CA ILE A 175 2.23 -7.10 12.43
C ILE A 175 3.16 -7.88 13.37
N ASP A 176 2.85 -9.15 13.65
CA ASP A 176 3.63 -9.99 14.56
C ASP A 176 5.08 -10.21 14.07
N SER A 177 5.29 -10.21 12.75
CA SER A 177 6.63 -10.29 12.14
C SER A 177 7.40 -8.97 12.12
N GLY A 178 6.74 -7.85 12.39
CA GLY A 178 7.27 -6.50 12.21
C GLY A 178 7.34 -6.04 10.74
N LYS A 179 6.99 -6.91 9.78
CA LYS A 179 6.99 -6.63 8.34
C LYS A 179 5.61 -6.19 7.89
N ARG A 180 5.28 -4.93 8.17
CA ARG A 180 3.93 -4.36 8.09
C ARG A 180 3.77 -3.27 7.02
N VAL A 181 4.75 -3.12 6.14
CA VAL A 181 4.64 -2.25 4.95
C VAL A 181 4.72 -3.12 3.69
N ILE A 182 3.73 -3.00 2.81
CA ILE A 182 3.76 -3.60 1.46
C ILE A 182 4.08 -2.49 0.47
N VAL A 183 5.06 -2.69 -0.42
CA VAL A 183 5.51 -1.66 -1.36
C VAL A 183 5.31 -2.17 -2.78
N PHE A 184 4.56 -1.41 -3.59
CA PHE A 184 4.39 -1.65 -5.02
C PHE A 184 5.00 -0.51 -5.84
N LEU A 185 5.50 -0.86 -7.02
CA LEU A 185 6.00 0.06 -8.02
C LEU A 185 5.41 -0.33 -9.38
N ASP A 186 4.90 0.66 -10.13
CA ASP A 186 4.20 0.44 -11.40
C ASP A 186 5.15 -0.04 -12.53
N ALA A 187 6.43 0.31 -12.46
CA ALA A 187 7.42 0.01 -13.48
C ALA A 187 8.83 -0.23 -12.93
N GLY A 188 9.53 -1.21 -13.52
CA GLY A 188 10.95 -1.51 -13.26
C GLY A 188 11.16 -2.62 -12.24
N ALA A 189 10.28 -2.73 -11.24
CA ALA A 189 10.36 -3.79 -10.24
C ALA A 189 10.10 -5.19 -10.81
N ASP A 190 9.49 -5.31 -12.00
CA ASP A 190 9.25 -6.57 -12.71
C ASP A 190 10.54 -7.17 -13.31
N THR A 191 11.46 -6.30 -13.74
CA THR A 191 12.71 -6.66 -14.44
C THR A 191 13.95 -6.57 -13.56
N ASP A 192 14.01 -5.63 -12.61
CA ASP A 192 15.07 -5.51 -11.62
C ASP A 192 14.56 -5.94 -10.24
N ARG A 193 15.21 -6.96 -9.68
CA ARG A 193 14.87 -7.55 -8.37
C ARG A 193 15.93 -7.29 -7.30
N SER A 194 16.84 -6.34 -7.53
CA SER A 194 17.93 -6.01 -6.61
C SER A 194 17.44 -5.44 -5.27
N VAL A 195 16.22 -4.86 -5.23
CA VAL A 195 15.55 -4.34 -4.02
C VAL A 195 14.28 -5.18 -3.77
N PRO A 196 14.37 -6.31 -3.06
CA PRO A 196 13.35 -7.37 -3.10
C PRO A 196 12.03 -7.04 -2.39
N TYR A 197 11.98 -5.96 -1.61
CA TYR A 197 10.75 -5.51 -0.95
C TYR A 197 9.91 -4.56 -1.82
N ILE A 198 10.46 -4.06 -2.94
CA ILE A 198 9.70 -3.28 -3.93
C ILE A 198 9.09 -4.25 -4.93
N LEU A 199 7.77 -4.38 -4.90
CA LEU A 199 7.02 -5.38 -5.66
C LEU A 199 6.51 -4.78 -6.98
N PRO A 200 6.38 -5.60 -8.04
CA PRO A 200 5.81 -5.16 -9.30
C PRO A 200 4.29 -5.06 -9.13
N GLU A 201 3.74 -3.87 -9.27
CA GLU A 201 2.30 -3.64 -9.12
C GLU A 201 1.53 -4.54 -10.07
N PHE A 202 1.76 -4.41 -11.38
CA PHE A 202 0.88 -5.02 -12.38
C PHE A 202 0.94 -6.55 -12.48
N GLU A 203 1.93 -7.22 -11.88
CA GLU A 203 1.92 -8.69 -11.79
C GLU A 203 1.06 -9.22 -10.61
N MET A 204 0.61 -8.33 -9.70
CA MET A 204 -0.09 -8.69 -8.46
C MET A 204 -1.36 -7.87 -8.19
N VAL A 205 -1.45 -6.66 -8.71
CA VAL A 205 -2.56 -5.71 -8.61
C VAL A 205 -2.92 -5.27 -10.02
N TRP A 206 -4.19 -5.42 -10.41
CA TRP A 206 -4.70 -4.69 -11.57
C TRP A 206 -5.54 -3.51 -11.11
N GLU A 207 -5.79 -2.57 -12.01
CA GLU A 207 -6.63 -1.42 -11.71
C GLU A 207 -7.54 -1.02 -12.87
N THR A 208 -8.57 -0.26 -12.52
CA THR A 208 -9.49 0.37 -13.48
C THR A 208 -8.81 1.55 -14.17
N PRO A 209 -9.37 2.09 -15.28
CA PRO A 209 -8.88 3.33 -15.87
C PRO A 209 -8.78 4.47 -14.84
N PHE A 210 -7.75 5.30 -14.97
CA PHE A 210 -7.53 6.51 -14.15
C PHE A 210 -7.88 7.78 -14.94
N SER A 211 -7.75 8.96 -14.31
CA SER A 211 -8.16 10.27 -14.88
C SER A 211 -9.62 10.29 -15.37
N VAL A 212 -10.50 9.59 -14.64
CA VAL A 212 -11.89 9.37 -15.03
C VAL A 212 -12.72 10.65 -14.86
N THR A 213 -13.52 10.99 -15.87
CA THR A 213 -14.46 12.11 -15.84
C THR A 213 -15.92 11.67 -15.85
N ASP A 214 -16.19 10.37 -15.93
CA ASP A 214 -17.52 9.79 -15.83
C ASP A 214 -17.82 9.45 -14.35
N PRO A 215 -18.77 10.14 -13.69
CA PRO A 215 -19.07 9.94 -12.29
C PRO A 215 -19.74 8.60 -11.99
N THR A 216 -20.06 7.79 -13.01
CA THR A 216 -20.58 6.43 -12.83
C THR A 216 -19.49 5.37 -12.67
N PHE A 217 -18.23 5.72 -12.92
CA PHE A 217 -17.06 4.82 -12.81
C PHE A 217 -17.30 3.45 -13.48
N PRO A 218 -17.54 3.41 -14.80
CA PRO A 218 -17.77 2.14 -15.50
C PRO A 218 -16.53 1.23 -15.38
N CYS A 219 -16.70 0.10 -14.71
CA CYS A 219 -15.56 -0.77 -14.42
C CYS A 219 -15.07 -1.53 -15.66
N SER A 220 -13.76 -1.54 -15.83
CA SER A 220 -13.03 -2.41 -16.75
C SER A 220 -11.64 -2.69 -16.18
N VAL A 221 -11.04 -3.82 -16.56
CA VAL A 221 -9.63 -4.11 -16.27
C VAL A 221 -8.78 -3.34 -17.29
N ASP A 222 -7.87 -2.50 -16.83
CA ASP A 222 -7.04 -1.66 -17.70
C ASP A 222 -5.55 -2.03 -17.58
N ARG A 223 -4.88 -1.56 -16.51
CA ARG A 223 -3.47 -1.85 -16.27
C ARG A 223 -3.31 -3.18 -15.51
N ILE A 224 -2.71 -4.17 -16.18
CA ILE A 224 -2.48 -5.53 -15.67
C ILE A 224 -1.32 -6.17 -16.45
N SER A 225 -0.55 -7.03 -15.78
CA SER A 225 0.47 -7.89 -16.37
C SER A 225 0.30 -9.34 -15.91
N GLY A 226 0.71 -10.29 -16.75
CA GLY A 226 0.77 -11.69 -16.35
C GLY A 226 1.87 -11.94 -15.31
N PRO A 227 2.00 -13.18 -14.78
CA PRO A 227 1.30 -14.40 -15.20
C PRO A 227 -0.04 -14.67 -14.51
N LEU A 228 -0.45 -13.87 -13.52
CA LEU A 228 -1.70 -14.10 -12.80
C LEU A 228 -2.93 -13.78 -13.67
N GLY A 229 -4.05 -14.45 -13.42
CA GLY A 229 -5.35 -14.06 -14.00
C GLY A 229 -6.00 -12.95 -13.17
N THR A 230 -6.97 -12.21 -13.72
CA THR A 230 -7.63 -11.08 -13.02
C THR A 230 -8.23 -11.48 -11.67
N THR A 231 -8.68 -12.73 -11.53
CA THR A 231 -9.25 -13.28 -10.29
C THR A 231 -8.20 -13.61 -9.24
N ASP A 232 -6.97 -13.91 -9.66
CA ASP A 232 -5.83 -14.23 -8.80
C ASP A 232 -5.04 -12.98 -8.40
N HIS A 233 -5.30 -11.84 -9.04
CA HIS A 233 -4.77 -10.54 -8.67
C HIS A 233 -5.57 -9.93 -7.50
N MET A 234 -4.90 -9.13 -6.69
CA MET A 234 -5.56 -8.05 -5.96
C MET A 234 -5.99 -6.97 -6.94
N TYR A 235 -6.84 -6.02 -6.54
CA TYR A 235 -7.16 -4.92 -7.44
C TYR A 235 -7.49 -3.60 -6.77
N MET A 236 -7.24 -2.52 -7.51
CA MET A 236 -7.53 -1.15 -7.12
C MET A 236 -8.62 -0.57 -8.01
N ILE A 237 -9.58 0.13 -7.41
CA ILE A 237 -10.48 1.01 -8.16
C ILE A 237 -9.95 2.45 -8.08
N ASN A 238 -9.71 3.04 -9.24
CA ASN A 238 -9.39 4.46 -9.37
C ASN A 238 -10.68 5.27 -9.22
N HIS A 239 -11.11 5.51 -7.98
CA HIS A 239 -12.35 6.21 -7.64
C HIS A 239 -12.10 7.71 -7.36
N SER A 240 -11.27 8.32 -8.19
CA SER A 240 -10.93 9.75 -8.18
C SER A 240 -11.60 10.43 -9.37
N LEU A 241 -12.65 11.22 -9.13
CA LEU A 241 -13.37 11.93 -10.19
C LEU A 241 -12.60 13.18 -10.61
N ASN A 242 -12.47 13.36 -11.91
CA ASN A 242 -11.83 14.52 -12.49
C ASN A 242 -12.81 15.34 -13.33
N LYS A 243 -12.46 16.61 -13.56
CA LYS A 243 -13.14 17.53 -14.48
C LYS A 243 -12.21 17.97 -15.59
N ASN A 244 -12.74 18.03 -16.81
CA ASN A 244 -12.07 18.69 -17.92
C ASN A 244 -12.33 20.19 -17.82
N VAL A 245 -11.31 20.96 -17.47
CA VAL A 245 -11.39 22.40 -17.26
C VAL A 245 -11.72 23.09 -18.58
N PHE A 246 -12.92 23.65 -18.68
CA PHE A 246 -13.43 24.35 -19.87
C PHE A 246 -13.36 23.54 -21.18
N ASP A 247 -13.49 22.21 -21.11
CA ASP A 247 -13.33 21.29 -22.26
C ASP A 247 -11.99 21.45 -23.00
N SER A 248 -10.97 21.96 -22.31
CA SER A 248 -9.65 22.27 -22.89
C SER A 248 -8.76 21.04 -23.08
N GLY A 249 -9.13 19.91 -22.46
CA GLY A 249 -8.28 18.72 -22.34
C GLY A 249 -7.39 18.73 -21.08
N ILE A 250 -7.42 19.80 -20.29
CA ILE A 250 -6.76 19.87 -18.99
C ILE A 250 -7.68 19.21 -17.97
N ILE A 251 -7.24 18.09 -17.42
CA ILE A 251 -7.97 17.31 -16.43
C ILE A 251 -7.44 17.67 -15.04
N VAL A 252 -8.34 18.00 -14.10
CA VAL A 252 -8.02 18.28 -12.70
C VAL A 252 -9.00 17.53 -11.80
N SER A 253 -8.56 17.23 -10.58
CA SER A 253 -9.36 16.59 -9.54
C SER A 253 -10.60 17.43 -9.19
N ASP A 254 -11.70 16.77 -8.82
CA ASP A 254 -13.01 17.43 -8.62
C ASP A 254 -13.40 17.58 -7.14
N PRO A 255 -12.89 18.61 -6.43
CA PRO A 255 -13.21 18.82 -5.02
C PRO A 255 -14.67 19.21 -4.77
N LEU A 256 -15.36 19.75 -5.78
CA LEU A 256 -16.75 20.23 -5.61
C LEU A 256 -17.73 19.08 -5.50
N ASP A 257 -17.52 18.02 -6.29
CA ASP A 257 -18.37 16.82 -6.25
C ASP A 257 -17.79 15.71 -5.34
N ALA A 258 -16.61 15.93 -4.72
CA ALA A 258 -16.00 15.01 -3.76
C ALA A 258 -16.95 14.49 -2.65
N PRO A 259 -17.87 15.27 -2.05
CA PRO A 259 -18.84 14.72 -1.08
C PRO A 259 -19.76 13.64 -1.67
N THR A 260 -20.08 13.74 -2.97
CA THR A 260 -20.90 12.77 -3.70
C THR A 260 -20.07 11.61 -4.19
N THR A 261 -18.91 11.89 -4.80
CA THR A 261 -17.95 10.90 -5.29
C THR A 261 -17.49 10.00 -4.15
N ASN A 262 -17.04 10.56 -3.03
CA ASN A 262 -16.53 9.80 -1.88
C ASN A 262 -17.66 9.31 -0.95
N SER A 263 -18.91 9.26 -1.42
CA SER A 263 -20.03 8.71 -0.65
C SER A 263 -19.99 7.18 -0.64
N VAL A 264 -20.54 6.59 0.43
CA VAL A 264 -20.71 5.13 0.55
C VAL A 264 -21.42 4.56 -0.69
N SER A 265 -22.49 5.21 -1.15
CA SER A 265 -23.24 4.74 -2.32
C SER A 265 -22.44 4.72 -3.61
N SER A 266 -21.60 5.74 -3.84
CA SER A 266 -20.78 5.84 -5.06
C SER A 266 -19.68 4.78 -5.08
N ILE A 267 -18.92 4.69 -3.97
CA ILE A 267 -17.82 3.74 -3.83
C ILE A 267 -18.32 2.28 -3.94
N VAL A 268 -19.40 1.95 -3.22
CA VAL A 268 -19.96 0.59 -3.25
C VAL A 268 -20.55 0.26 -4.63
N ALA A 269 -21.15 1.23 -5.32
CA ALA A 269 -21.62 1.01 -6.69
C ALA A 269 -20.48 0.73 -7.68
N ASN A 270 -19.37 1.47 -7.58
CA ASN A 270 -18.17 1.21 -8.38
C ASN A 270 -17.61 -0.20 -8.09
N ALA A 271 -17.43 -0.54 -6.81
CA ALA A 271 -16.96 -1.86 -6.40
C ALA A 271 -17.84 -2.99 -6.94
N ALA A 272 -19.17 -2.85 -6.84
CA ALA A 272 -20.13 -3.82 -7.37
C ALA A 272 -20.03 -3.98 -8.90
N GLY A 273 -19.76 -2.89 -9.62
CA GLY A 273 -19.53 -2.93 -11.08
C GLY A 273 -18.31 -3.76 -11.49
N CYS A 274 -17.34 -3.92 -10.59
CA CYS A 274 -16.10 -4.66 -10.82
C CYS A 274 -16.14 -6.15 -10.43
N GLU A 275 -17.15 -6.60 -9.68
CA GLU A 275 -17.23 -7.96 -9.13
C GLU A 275 -17.01 -9.06 -10.18
N GLN A 276 -17.53 -8.86 -11.40
CA GLN A 276 -17.42 -9.81 -12.50
C GLN A 276 -15.97 -10.09 -12.94
N PHE A 277 -15.04 -9.16 -12.69
CA PHE A 277 -13.62 -9.29 -13.05
C PHE A 277 -12.78 -9.91 -11.92
N ALA A 278 -13.30 -9.88 -10.68
CA ALA A 278 -12.59 -10.25 -9.46
C ALA A 278 -13.20 -11.46 -8.73
N ALA A 279 -13.93 -12.32 -9.44
CA ALA A 279 -14.62 -13.49 -8.88
C ALA A 279 -15.60 -13.16 -7.73
N GLY A 280 -16.32 -12.03 -7.85
CA GLY A 280 -17.32 -11.60 -6.87
C GLY A 280 -16.74 -10.96 -5.60
N ARG A 281 -15.45 -10.62 -5.59
CA ARG A 281 -14.79 -9.97 -4.44
C ARG A 281 -14.90 -8.45 -4.51
N ALA A 282 -14.77 -7.80 -3.35
CA ALA A 282 -14.54 -6.36 -3.21
C ALA A 282 -13.10 -5.97 -3.59
N PRO A 283 -12.83 -4.69 -3.93
CA PRO A 283 -11.48 -4.21 -4.23
C PRO A 283 -10.56 -4.34 -3.03
N ASN A 284 -9.27 -4.51 -3.31
CA ASN A 284 -8.24 -4.37 -2.28
C ASN A 284 -8.01 -2.91 -1.94
N PHE A 285 -8.12 -2.01 -2.91
CA PHE A 285 -7.83 -0.60 -2.71
C PHE A 285 -8.93 0.27 -3.33
N VAL A 286 -9.44 1.20 -2.54
CA VAL A 286 -10.33 2.27 -3.01
C VAL A 286 -9.53 3.56 -3.01
N LEU A 287 -9.08 3.99 -4.18
CA LEU A 287 -8.22 5.16 -4.31
C LEU A 287 -9.08 6.42 -4.52
N LEU A 288 -8.93 7.42 -3.65
CA LEU A 288 -9.71 8.65 -3.64
C LEU A 288 -8.82 9.91 -3.68
N ASP A 289 -9.35 10.95 -4.30
CA ASP A 289 -8.96 12.34 -4.03
C ASP A 289 -9.74 12.86 -2.83
N PHE A 290 -9.17 13.83 -2.10
CA PHE A 290 -9.79 14.52 -0.98
C PHE A 290 -10.33 13.56 0.08
N VAL A 291 -9.48 12.68 0.60
CA VAL A 291 -9.87 11.62 1.56
C VAL A 291 -10.53 12.13 2.85
N ASN A 292 -10.37 13.43 3.16
CA ASN A 292 -11.04 14.11 4.27
C ASN A 292 -12.51 14.49 3.98
N ILE A 293 -12.97 14.34 2.74
CA ILE A 293 -14.31 14.71 2.28
C ILE A 293 -15.10 13.44 1.94
N GLY A 294 -16.34 13.38 2.42
CA GLY A 294 -17.24 12.25 2.20
C GLY A 294 -17.11 11.18 3.28
N HIS A 295 -17.36 9.93 2.90
CA HIS A 295 -17.52 8.78 3.78
C HIS A 295 -16.70 7.57 3.30
N GLY A 296 -15.48 7.83 2.81
CA GLY A 296 -14.62 6.80 2.23
C GLY A 296 -14.29 5.66 3.20
N LEU A 297 -13.98 5.99 4.46
CA LEU A 297 -13.70 4.98 5.49
C LEU A 297 -14.94 4.11 5.78
N ASP A 298 -16.13 4.72 5.88
CA ASP A 298 -17.39 3.99 6.10
C ASP A 298 -17.66 3.02 4.95
N ALA A 299 -17.40 3.44 3.71
CA ALA A 299 -17.56 2.60 2.52
C ALA A 299 -16.62 1.39 2.54
N VAL A 300 -15.34 1.62 2.86
CA VAL A 300 -14.33 0.56 2.98
C VAL A 300 -14.65 -0.39 4.13
N ASN A 301 -15.16 0.12 5.26
CA ASN A 301 -15.62 -0.73 6.36
C ASN A 301 -16.80 -1.61 5.94
N GLN A 302 -17.77 -1.05 5.20
CA GLN A 302 -18.88 -1.83 4.65
C GLN A 302 -18.40 -2.91 3.67
N LEU A 303 -17.45 -2.60 2.78
CA LEU A 303 -16.87 -3.59 1.85
C LEU A 303 -16.10 -4.70 2.57
N ASN A 304 -15.51 -4.40 3.73
CA ASN A 304 -14.91 -5.38 4.61
C ASN A 304 -15.93 -6.15 5.49
N GLY A 305 -17.21 -5.80 5.46
CA GLY A 305 -18.23 -6.38 6.33
C GLY A 305 -18.01 -6.04 7.81
N LEU A 306 -17.45 -4.86 8.10
CA LEU A 306 -17.27 -4.33 9.44
C LEU A 306 -18.50 -3.49 9.81
N ALA A 307 -18.90 -3.55 11.09
CA ALA A 307 -20.07 -2.86 11.64
C ALA A 307 -19.72 -1.49 12.23
#